data_AF-A0A7S2BV42-F1
#
_entry.id   AF-A0A7S2BV42-F1
#
_cell.length_a   1.000
_cell.length_b   1.000
_cell.length_c   1.000
_cell.angle_alpha   90.00
_cell.angle_beta   90.00
_cell.angle_gamma   90.00
#
_symmetry.space_group_name_H-M   'P 1'
#
loop_
_entity.id
_entity.type
_entity.pdbx_description
1 polymer ?
#
loop_
_entity_poly.entity_id
_entity_poly.type
_entity_poly.pdbx_seq_one_letter_code
_entity_poly.pdbx_strand_id
1 'polypeptide(L)'
;VKGKGEMHIFAIGDWGGMDGSMNPIEGRPEVVAYSWGRRAGPSVFPRTRWDLNHAVQLCSHHQFVECFETRGQPPCVESCGYVAGVDDNPQILVANTFKARAAQMDPSYILNVGDNFYWGGIEKTCGTPMTEISYTAHHQFNQIFEGVYQGAGLSSKPWLSVLGNHDWGGRVFNNGWDQQI
;
A
#
# COMPACT_ATOMS: atom_id res chain seq x y z
N VAL A 1 16.91 0.17 -29.31
CA VAL A 1 15.99 1.28 -28.96
C VAL A 1 16.64 2.59 -29.39
N LYS A 2 16.02 3.39 -30.29
CA LYS A 2 16.53 4.70 -30.70
C LYS A 2 15.63 5.79 -30.12
N GLY A 3 15.84 6.14 -28.85
CA GLY A 3 15.17 7.30 -28.24
C GLY A 3 15.95 8.56 -28.60
N LYS A 4 15.37 9.46 -29.38
CA LYS A 4 15.94 10.79 -29.67
C LYS A 4 15.14 11.94 -29.07
N GLY A 5 14.00 11.65 -28.44
CA GLY A 5 13.13 12.62 -27.79
C GLY A 5 13.09 12.43 -26.27
N GLU A 6 12.47 13.40 -25.59
CA GLU A 6 12.21 13.33 -24.16
C GLU A 6 11.35 12.12 -23.81
N MET A 7 11.70 11.45 -22.71
CA MET A 7 10.99 10.29 -22.19
C MET A 7 10.72 10.50 -20.72
N HIS A 8 9.46 10.31 -20.33
CA HIS A 8 9.06 10.32 -18.92
C HIS A 8 8.94 8.89 -18.41
N ILE A 9 9.58 8.65 -17.27
CA ILE A 9 9.47 7.41 -16.49
C ILE A 9 9.08 7.83 -15.10
N PHE A 10 8.02 7.23 -14.58
CA PHE A 10 7.57 7.51 -13.22
C PHE A 10 7.98 6.35 -12.33
N ALA A 11 8.38 6.65 -11.11
CA ALA A 11 8.73 5.64 -10.12
C ALA A 11 7.81 5.78 -8.90
N ILE A 12 7.39 4.64 -8.36
CA ILE A 12 6.62 4.55 -7.12
C ILE A 12 7.02 3.28 -6.38
N GLY A 13 7.02 3.33 -5.06
CA GLY A 13 7.24 2.21 -4.15
C GLY A 13 6.45 2.48 -2.88
N ASP A 14 6.48 1.54 -1.96
CA ASP A 14 5.91 1.72 -0.62
C ASP A 14 4.41 2.12 -0.62
N TRP A 15 3.63 1.58 -1.56
CA TRP A 15 2.38 2.23 -1.96
C TRP A 15 1.10 1.55 -1.51
N GLY A 16 1.03 0.23 -1.38
CA GLY A 16 -0.26 -0.44 -1.15
C GLY A 16 -0.59 -0.60 0.31
N GLY A 17 -1.72 -0.06 0.75
CA GLY A 17 -2.27 -0.30 2.07
C GLY A 17 -2.90 -1.68 2.22
N MET A 18 -3.54 -1.89 3.37
CA MET A 18 -4.27 -3.10 3.71
C MET A 18 -5.71 -3.02 3.21
N ASP A 19 -6.31 -4.15 2.87
CA ASP A 19 -7.75 -4.26 2.66
C ASP A 19 -8.39 -5.02 3.81
N GLY A 20 -9.24 -4.34 4.58
CA GLY A 20 -9.95 -4.93 5.71
C GLY A 20 -11.35 -5.44 5.36
N SER A 21 -11.75 -5.41 4.08
CA SER A 21 -13.03 -5.97 3.64
C SER A 21 -12.98 -7.47 3.39
N MET A 22 -11.80 -8.02 3.16
CA MET A 22 -11.61 -9.45 2.96
C MET A 22 -11.50 -10.17 4.30
N ASN A 23 -12.34 -11.19 4.50
CA ASN A 23 -12.13 -12.16 5.56
C ASN A 23 -10.88 -13.00 5.23
N PRO A 24 -9.87 -13.05 6.11
CA PRO A 24 -8.69 -13.86 5.86
C PRO A 24 -9.05 -15.32 5.60
N ILE A 25 -8.47 -15.88 4.54
CA ILE A 25 -8.65 -17.30 4.21
C ILE A 25 -7.69 -18.16 5.02
N GLU A 26 -7.82 -19.50 4.92
CA GLU A 26 -6.85 -20.46 5.49
C GLU A 26 -6.65 -20.34 7.02
N GLY A 27 -7.64 -19.82 7.75
CA GLY A 27 -7.58 -19.62 9.20
C GLY A 27 -6.58 -18.54 9.63
N ARG A 28 -6.18 -17.65 8.71
CA ARG A 28 -5.21 -16.61 8.97
C ARG A 28 -5.79 -15.50 9.86
N PRO A 29 -4.98 -14.85 10.70
CA PRO A 29 -5.41 -13.68 11.46
C PRO A 29 -5.56 -12.46 10.55
N GLU A 30 -6.54 -11.62 10.90
CA GLU A 30 -6.79 -10.33 10.24
C GLU A 30 -5.53 -9.45 10.22
N VAL A 31 -5.39 -8.65 9.16
CA VAL A 31 -4.26 -7.74 8.94
C VAL A 31 -4.76 -6.32 8.81
N VAL A 32 -5.41 -5.85 9.87
CA VAL A 32 -5.75 -4.43 10.06
C VAL A 32 -5.34 -4.04 11.47
N ALA A 33 -4.78 -2.84 11.59
CA ALA A 33 -4.23 -2.36 12.85
C ALA A 33 -5.25 -1.68 13.77
N TYR A 34 -6.41 -1.28 13.24
CA TYR A 34 -7.44 -0.54 13.96
C TYR A 34 -8.86 -0.87 13.44
N SER A 35 -9.87 -0.70 14.31
CA SER A 35 -11.23 -1.20 14.14
C SER A 35 -11.94 -0.73 12.87
N TRP A 36 -11.80 0.55 12.51
CA TRP A 36 -12.42 1.11 11.31
C TRP A 36 -11.61 0.89 10.03
N GLY A 37 -10.47 0.19 10.13
CA GLY A 37 -9.75 -0.33 8.97
C GLY A 37 -10.47 -1.51 8.30
N ARG A 38 -11.46 -2.11 8.99
CA ARG A 38 -12.35 -3.20 8.53
C ARG A 38 -13.35 -2.75 7.46
N ARG A 39 -12.81 -2.24 6.36
CA ARG A 39 -13.53 -1.71 5.21
C ARG A 39 -12.71 -1.99 3.96
N ALA A 40 -13.32 -1.76 2.80
CA ALA A 40 -12.61 -1.78 1.53
C ALA A 40 -11.40 -0.84 1.62
N GLY A 41 -10.23 -1.37 1.28
CA GLY A 41 -8.97 -0.63 1.32
C GLY A 41 -8.90 0.57 0.37
N PRO A 42 -7.79 1.32 0.41
CA PRO A 42 -6.61 1.05 1.24
C PRO A 42 -6.71 1.63 2.66
N SER A 43 -6.41 0.77 3.64
CA SER A 43 -6.22 1.11 5.06
C SER A 43 -4.73 1.19 5.39
N VAL A 44 -4.37 2.05 6.33
CA VAL A 44 -2.97 2.37 6.65
C VAL A 44 -2.43 1.44 7.73
N PHE A 45 -1.13 1.13 7.70
CA PHE A 45 -0.44 0.51 8.81
C PHE A 45 0.28 1.60 9.64
N PRO A 46 -0.34 2.14 10.72
CA PRO A 46 0.25 3.20 11.52
C PRO A 46 1.44 2.68 12.33
N ARG A 47 2.66 2.88 11.82
CA ARG A 47 3.86 2.30 12.41
C ARG A 47 4.42 3.12 13.57
N THR A 48 4.91 4.34 13.35
CA THR A 48 5.48 5.23 14.36
C THR A 48 5.49 6.67 13.85
N ARG A 49 5.59 7.65 14.74
CA ARG A 49 5.87 9.06 14.38
C ARG A 49 7.26 9.44 14.90
N TRP A 50 8.02 10.12 14.04
CA TRP A 50 9.30 10.70 14.37
C TRP A 50 9.26 12.21 14.18
N ASP A 51 10.20 12.90 14.79
CA ASP A 51 10.47 14.30 14.46
C ASP A 51 10.99 14.43 13.02
N LEU A 52 11.04 15.66 12.50
CA LEU A 52 11.41 15.90 11.10
C LEU A 52 12.81 15.36 10.75
N ASN A 53 13.73 15.34 11.72
CA ASN A 53 15.09 14.85 11.53
C ASN A 53 15.22 13.33 11.72
N HIS A 54 14.13 12.62 12.04
CA HIS A 54 14.13 11.20 12.37
C HIS A 54 15.11 10.83 13.50
N ALA A 55 15.32 11.75 14.44
CA ALA A 55 16.23 11.60 15.57
C ALA A 55 15.52 11.15 16.84
N VAL A 56 14.24 11.50 17.00
CA VAL A 56 13.44 11.20 18.19
C VAL A 56 12.11 10.59 17.79
N GLN A 57 11.80 9.42 18.33
CA GLN A 57 10.49 8.80 18.19
C GLN A 57 9.49 9.56 19.07
N LEU A 58 8.55 10.25 18.44
CA LEU A 58 7.51 11.04 19.11
C LEU A 58 6.31 10.18 19.52
N CYS A 59 6.06 9.10 18.79
CA CYS A 59 4.92 8.22 19.01
C CYS A 59 5.26 6.79 18.59
N SER A 60 5.07 5.85 19.52
CA SER A 60 5.21 4.42 19.25
C SER A 60 4.05 3.87 18.41
N HIS A 61 4.19 2.65 17.91
CA HIS A 61 3.13 1.94 17.20
C HIS A 61 1.83 1.87 18.02
N HIS A 62 1.91 1.46 19.28
CA HIS A 62 0.73 1.31 20.13
C HIS A 62 0.01 2.64 20.35
N GLN A 63 0.77 3.70 20.63
CA GLN A 63 0.21 5.05 20.78
C GLN A 63 -0.41 5.54 19.48
N PHE A 64 0.20 5.25 18.32
CA PHE A 64 -0.33 5.73 17.06
C PHE A 64 -1.59 4.97 16.66
N VAL A 65 -1.63 3.66 16.88
CA VAL A 65 -2.85 2.86 16.72
C VAL A 65 -3.97 3.40 17.59
N GLU A 66 -3.69 3.76 18.85
CA GLU A 66 -4.69 4.38 19.74
C GLU A 66 -5.24 5.69 19.17
N CYS A 67 -4.38 6.52 18.57
CA CYS A 67 -4.80 7.71 17.85
C CYS A 67 -5.68 7.41 16.62
N PHE A 68 -5.40 6.34 15.88
CA PHE A 68 -6.28 5.90 14.81
C PHE A 68 -7.65 5.47 15.37
N GLU A 69 -7.68 4.62 16.40
CA GLU A 69 -8.93 4.14 17.01
C GLU A 69 -9.82 5.27 17.51
N THR A 70 -9.21 6.27 18.14
CA THR A 70 -9.89 7.43 18.72
C THR A 70 -10.11 8.57 17.73
N ARG A 71 -9.59 8.46 16.49
CA ARG A 71 -9.56 9.54 15.48
C ARG A 71 -8.96 10.83 16.04
N GLY A 72 -7.85 10.68 16.76
CA GLY A 72 -7.12 11.78 17.38
C GLY A 72 -7.73 12.33 18.66
N GLN A 73 -8.84 11.77 19.16
CA GLN A 73 -9.42 12.16 20.44
C GLN A 73 -8.66 11.52 21.61
N PRO A 74 -8.76 12.05 22.85
CA PRO A 74 -8.20 11.39 24.01
C PRO A 74 -8.64 9.91 24.10
N PRO A 75 -7.75 8.97 24.45
CA PRO A 75 -6.39 9.14 24.99
C PRO A 75 -5.23 9.39 23.99
N CYS A 76 -5.49 9.62 22.70
CA CYS A 76 -4.44 9.93 21.72
C CYS A 76 -3.46 10.99 22.22
N VAL A 77 -2.17 10.64 22.31
CA VAL A 77 -1.14 11.58 22.76
C VAL A 77 -0.84 12.61 21.67
N GLU A 78 -0.74 13.87 22.06
CA GLU A 78 -0.53 15.01 21.16
C GLU A 78 0.71 14.83 20.27
N SER A 79 1.77 14.20 20.79
CA SER A 79 3.01 13.94 20.07
C SER A 79 2.86 12.96 18.88
N CYS A 80 1.80 12.16 18.83
CA CYS A 80 1.47 11.38 17.63
C CYS A 80 1.00 12.26 16.48
N GLY A 81 0.39 13.41 16.79
CA GLY A 81 -0.02 14.42 15.82
C GLY A 81 -0.95 13.87 14.74
N TYR A 82 -1.94 13.05 15.12
CA TYR A 82 -2.88 12.47 14.17
C TYR A 82 -3.65 13.56 13.40
N VAL A 83 -3.66 13.45 12.07
CA VAL A 83 -4.34 14.37 11.16
C VAL A 83 -5.33 13.61 10.30
N ALA A 84 -6.63 13.81 10.59
CA ALA A 84 -7.71 13.28 9.78
C ALA A 84 -7.63 13.80 8.33
N GLY A 85 -7.89 12.94 7.35
CA GLY A 85 -7.73 13.20 5.93
C GLY A 85 -6.30 12.95 5.41
N VAL A 86 -5.28 13.03 6.28
CA VAL A 86 -3.88 12.81 5.90
C VAL A 86 -3.41 11.43 6.33
N ASP A 87 -3.47 11.13 7.63
CA ASP A 87 -2.96 9.88 8.18
C ASP A 87 -3.83 8.68 7.81
N ASP A 88 -5.12 8.89 7.51
CA ASP A 88 -6.07 7.83 7.11
C ASP A 88 -6.22 7.66 5.60
N ASN A 89 -5.63 8.54 4.78
CA ASN A 89 -5.69 8.47 3.31
C ASN A 89 -4.35 8.67 2.57
N PRO A 90 -3.17 8.31 3.13
CA PRO A 90 -1.88 8.63 2.54
C PRO A 90 -1.71 8.06 1.12
N GLN A 91 -2.10 6.80 0.90
CA GLN A 91 -2.04 6.18 -0.43
C GLN A 91 -2.90 6.94 -1.44
N ILE A 92 -4.12 7.32 -1.07
CA ILE A 92 -5.04 8.03 -1.96
C ILE A 92 -4.51 9.44 -2.30
N LEU A 93 -3.94 10.14 -1.32
CA LEU A 93 -3.33 11.45 -1.53
C LEU A 93 -2.14 11.40 -2.50
N VAL A 94 -1.27 10.41 -2.34
CA VAL A 94 -0.14 10.17 -3.26
C VAL A 94 -0.67 9.78 -4.64
N ALA A 95 -1.60 8.83 -4.72
CA ALA A 95 -2.18 8.36 -5.98
C ALA A 95 -2.86 9.48 -6.76
N ASN A 96 -3.58 10.40 -6.10
CA ASN A 96 -4.20 11.54 -6.76
C ASN A 96 -3.17 12.47 -7.40
N THR A 97 -2.08 12.76 -6.69
CA THR A 97 -0.98 13.57 -7.23
C THR A 97 -0.28 12.85 -8.39
N PHE A 98 -0.03 11.55 -8.23
CA PHE A 98 0.59 10.70 -9.24
C PHE A 98 -0.23 10.67 -10.54
N LYS A 99 -1.56 10.46 -10.44
CA LYS A 99 -2.51 10.51 -11.55
C LYS A 99 -2.49 11.87 -12.26
N ALA A 100 -2.59 12.96 -11.49
CA ALA A 100 -2.61 14.31 -12.06
C ALA A 100 -1.34 14.60 -12.85
N ARG A 101 -0.18 14.12 -12.36
CA ARG A 101 1.10 14.26 -13.05
C ARG A 101 1.20 13.33 -14.26
N ALA A 102 0.70 12.09 -14.17
CA ALA A 102 0.74 11.13 -15.26
C ALA A 102 -0.13 11.57 -16.44
N ALA A 103 -1.29 12.18 -16.16
CA ALA A 103 -2.16 12.74 -17.19
C ALA A 103 -1.51 13.89 -17.98
N GLN A 104 -0.55 14.61 -17.38
CA GLN A 104 0.17 15.71 -18.04
C GLN A 104 1.38 15.22 -18.84
N MET A 105 2.15 14.29 -18.27
CA MET A 105 3.45 13.89 -18.84
C MET A 105 3.39 12.61 -19.67
N ASP A 106 2.30 11.86 -19.59
CA ASP A 106 2.09 10.58 -20.29
C ASP A 106 3.32 9.64 -20.24
N PRO A 107 3.69 9.12 -19.05
CA PRO A 107 4.91 8.32 -18.91
C PRO A 107 4.93 7.13 -19.85
N SER A 108 6.12 6.72 -20.29
CA SER A 108 6.28 5.54 -21.16
C SER A 108 5.99 4.24 -20.40
N TYR A 109 6.35 4.20 -19.12
CA TYR A 109 6.11 3.09 -18.21
C TYR A 109 6.23 3.56 -16.75
N ILE A 110 5.75 2.73 -15.83
CA ILE A 110 5.88 2.93 -14.39
C ILE A 110 6.91 1.93 -13.85
N LEU A 111 7.92 2.43 -13.15
CA LEU A 111 8.87 1.62 -12.40
C LEU A 111 8.36 1.47 -10.97
N ASN A 112 7.89 0.28 -10.64
CA ASN A 112 7.46 -0.07 -9.30
C ASN A 112 8.63 -0.68 -8.53
N VAL A 113 9.10 0.01 -7.49
CA VAL A 113 10.34 -0.35 -6.77
C VAL A 113 10.11 -1.30 -5.58
N GLY A 114 8.88 -1.81 -5.41
CA GLY A 114 8.53 -2.83 -4.41
C GLY A 114 7.79 -2.28 -3.20
N ASP A 115 7.56 -3.18 -2.24
CA ASP A 115 6.67 -3.00 -1.08
C ASP A 115 5.26 -2.62 -1.55
N ASN A 116 4.71 -3.53 -2.36
CA ASN A 116 3.49 -3.35 -3.13
C ASN A 116 2.26 -3.48 -2.25
N PHE A 117 2.24 -4.43 -1.31
CA PHE A 117 1.10 -4.69 -0.43
C PHE A 117 1.52 -4.74 1.03
N TYR A 118 1.25 -3.67 1.77
CA TYR A 118 1.59 -3.59 3.18
C TYR A 118 0.65 -4.37 4.08
N TRP A 119 1.13 -4.85 5.23
CA TRP A 119 2.55 -5.01 5.60
C TRP A 119 3.00 -6.47 5.45
N GLY A 120 2.17 -7.32 4.83
CA GLY A 120 2.40 -8.75 4.69
C GLY A 120 2.50 -9.25 3.26
N GLY A 121 2.16 -8.48 2.23
CA GLY A 121 2.01 -8.97 0.86
C GLY A 121 0.57 -9.44 0.58
N ILE A 122 0.43 -10.46 -0.27
CA ILE A 122 -0.86 -11.09 -0.56
C ILE A 122 -1.23 -12.03 0.60
N GLU A 123 -2.44 -11.87 1.15
CA GLU A 123 -2.90 -12.50 2.39
C GLU A 123 -3.40 -13.95 2.20
N LYS A 124 -2.54 -14.78 1.66
CA LYS A 124 -2.73 -16.22 1.50
C LYS A 124 -1.40 -16.97 1.63
N THR A 125 -1.46 -18.28 1.77
CA THR A 125 -0.29 -19.14 1.66
C THR A 125 0.16 -19.23 0.21
N CYS A 126 1.47 -19.16 -0.05
CA CYS A 126 2.05 -19.36 -1.38
C CYS A 126 1.77 -20.76 -1.93
N GLY A 127 1.89 -20.93 -3.25
CA GLY A 127 1.73 -22.20 -3.95
C GLY A 127 0.49 -22.28 -4.84
N THR A 128 -0.16 -21.14 -5.12
CA THR A 128 -1.11 -21.13 -6.24
C THR A 128 -0.28 -21.20 -7.52
N PRO A 129 -0.65 -22.04 -8.50
CA PRO A 129 0.09 -22.10 -9.76
C PRO A 129 0.23 -20.69 -10.36
N MET A 130 1.43 -20.31 -10.80
CA MET A 130 1.69 -18.97 -11.38
C MET A 130 0.90 -18.72 -12.68
N THR A 131 0.30 -19.76 -13.27
CA THR A 131 -0.64 -19.64 -14.39
C THR A 131 -2.05 -19.25 -13.97
N GLU A 132 -2.30 -19.10 -12.67
CA GLU A 132 -3.60 -18.81 -12.07
C GLU A 132 -3.48 -17.64 -11.09
N ILE A 133 -4.56 -16.86 -10.99
CA ILE A 133 -4.72 -15.85 -9.95
C ILE A 133 -5.74 -16.32 -8.93
N SER A 134 -5.32 -16.44 -7.68
CA SER A 134 -6.21 -16.74 -6.57
C SER A 134 -7.21 -15.61 -6.35
N TYR A 135 -8.38 -15.95 -5.80
CA TYR A 135 -9.40 -14.96 -5.45
C TYR A 135 -8.84 -13.84 -4.55
N THR A 136 -8.05 -14.20 -3.53
CA THR A 136 -7.42 -13.26 -2.61
C THR A 136 -6.48 -12.29 -3.32
N ALA A 137 -5.62 -12.81 -4.20
CA ALA A 137 -4.73 -11.96 -5.00
C ALA A 137 -5.54 -11.00 -5.88
N HIS A 138 -6.46 -11.54 -6.68
CA HIS A 138 -7.31 -10.73 -7.56
C HIS A 138 -8.04 -9.60 -6.81
N HIS A 139 -8.62 -9.90 -5.65
CA HIS A 139 -9.32 -8.91 -4.85
C HIS A 139 -8.38 -7.84 -4.28
N GLN A 140 -7.21 -8.22 -3.72
CA GLN A 140 -6.24 -7.24 -3.22
C GLN A 140 -5.69 -6.36 -4.36
N PHE A 141 -5.35 -6.94 -5.52
CA PHE A 141 -4.94 -6.17 -6.70
C PHE A 141 -6.03 -5.18 -7.12
N ASN A 142 -7.28 -5.62 -7.19
CA ASN A 142 -8.39 -4.74 -7.55
C ASN A 142 -8.55 -3.55 -6.59
N GLN A 143 -8.55 -3.83 -5.27
CA GLN A 143 -8.83 -2.80 -4.25
C GLN A 143 -7.65 -1.86 -3.99
N ILE A 144 -6.42 -2.38 -3.97
CA ILE A 144 -5.24 -1.65 -3.53
C ILE A 144 -4.42 -1.10 -4.71
N PHE A 145 -4.51 -1.73 -5.88
CA PHE A 145 -3.74 -1.35 -7.06
C PHE A 145 -4.62 -0.81 -8.19
N GLU A 146 -5.42 -1.65 -8.85
CA GLU A 146 -6.12 -1.29 -10.09
C GLU A 146 -7.16 -0.18 -9.89
N GLY A 147 -7.95 -0.27 -8.81
CA GLY A 147 -8.90 0.77 -8.43
C GLY A 147 -8.23 2.08 -8.01
N VAL A 148 -6.99 2.00 -7.52
CA VAL A 148 -6.24 3.15 -7.01
C VAL A 148 -5.38 3.82 -8.06
N TYR A 149 -4.74 3.10 -8.98
CA TYR A 149 -3.75 3.63 -9.95
C TYR A 149 -4.21 3.52 -11.41
N GLN A 150 -5.43 3.99 -11.67
CA GLN A 150 -6.01 4.09 -13.01
C GLN A 150 -6.13 5.55 -13.50
N GLY A 151 -6.38 5.72 -14.79
CA GLY A 151 -6.66 7.01 -15.43
C GLY A 151 -5.72 7.32 -16.60
N ALA A 152 -5.86 8.53 -17.15
CA ALA A 152 -5.01 9.01 -18.23
C ALA A 152 -3.53 8.98 -17.82
N GLY A 153 -2.68 8.44 -18.70
CA GLY A 153 -1.26 8.25 -18.42
C GLY A 153 -0.91 7.08 -17.50
N LEU A 154 -1.88 6.28 -17.02
CA LEU A 154 -1.64 5.10 -16.16
C LEU A 154 -2.28 3.81 -16.68
N SER A 155 -3.58 3.82 -17.04
CA SER A 155 -4.34 2.59 -17.32
C SER A 155 -3.82 1.74 -18.50
N SER A 156 -3.11 2.35 -19.44
CA SER A 156 -2.52 1.65 -20.60
C SER A 156 -1.00 1.52 -20.52
N LYS A 157 -0.40 1.90 -19.39
CA LYS A 157 1.06 1.90 -19.24
C LYS A 157 1.53 0.59 -18.62
N PRO A 158 2.65 0.02 -19.11
CA PRO A 158 3.25 -1.13 -18.46
C PRO A 158 3.83 -0.72 -17.10
N TRP A 159 3.63 -1.59 -16.11
CA TRP A 159 4.25 -1.50 -14.79
C TRP A 159 5.36 -2.54 -14.72
N LEU A 160 6.59 -2.07 -14.53
CA LEU A 160 7.76 -2.92 -14.33
C LEU A 160 8.01 -3.00 -12.83
N SER A 161 7.76 -4.16 -12.25
CA SER A 161 7.74 -4.35 -10.80
C SER A 161 8.90 -5.20 -10.30
N VAL A 162 9.33 -4.90 -9.09
CA VAL A 162 10.10 -5.81 -8.24
C VAL A 162 9.31 -6.07 -6.95
N LEU A 163 9.78 -7.05 -6.17
CA LEU A 163 9.24 -7.36 -4.84
C LEU A 163 10.11 -6.68 -3.78
N GLY A 164 9.48 -6.05 -2.80
CA GLY A 164 10.13 -5.56 -1.59
C GLY A 164 10.06 -6.56 -0.43
N ASN A 165 10.53 -6.16 0.75
CA ASN A 165 10.52 -7.02 1.94
C ASN A 165 9.10 -7.33 2.44
N HIS A 166 8.15 -6.41 2.29
CA HIS A 166 6.75 -6.67 2.64
C HIS A 166 6.10 -7.66 1.69
N ASP A 167 6.54 -7.72 0.43
CA ASP A 167 6.03 -8.65 -0.58
C ASP A 167 6.58 -10.07 -0.41
N TRP A 168 7.86 -10.20 0.01
CA TRP A 168 8.55 -11.47 0.28
C TRP A 168 8.14 -12.15 1.59
N GLY A 169 6.89 -11.96 1.97
CA GLY A 169 6.30 -12.60 3.12
C GLY A 169 5.99 -11.64 4.25
N GLY A 170 6.72 -10.51 4.39
CA GLY A 170 6.50 -9.35 5.28
C GLY A 170 6.21 -9.65 6.76
N ARG A 171 5.15 -10.41 6.98
CA ARG A 171 4.65 -11.03 8.20
C ARG A 171 5.07 -12.50 8.39
N VAL A 172 4.99 -13.35 7.36
CA VAL A 172 5.28 -14.80 7.39
C VAL A 172 5.94 -15.30 6.09
N PHE A 173 6.91 -16.21 6.20
CA PHE A 173 7.70 -16.68 5.04
C PHE A 173 6.89 -17.33 3.92
N ASN A 174 5.76 -17.96 4.26
CA ASN A 174 4.90 -18.64 3.30
C ASN A 174 3.77 -17.75 2.75
N ASN A 175 3.87 -16.42 2.84
CA ASN A 175 2.85 -15.55 2.25
C ASN A 175 2.88 -15.57 0.71
N GLY A 176 1.79 -15.19 0.06
CA GLY A 176 1.53 -15.38 -1.38
C GLY A 176 2.35 -14.50 -2.33
N TRP A 177 3.68 -14.41 -2.14
CA TRP A 177 4.60 -13.66 -3.00
C TRP A 177 4.56 -14.12 -4.46
N ASP A 178 4.29 -15.40 -4.68
CA ASP A 178 4.18 -16.07 -5.98
C ASP A 178 3.01 -15.55 -6.83
N GLN A 179 2.07 -14.86 -6.22
CA GLN A 179 0.89 -14.29 -6.88
C GLN A 179 1.07 -12.83 -7.28
N GLN A 180 2.26 -12.25 -7.05
CA GLN A 180 2.63 -10.91 -7.49
C GLN A 180 3.51 -10.91 -8.75
N ILE A 181 3.82 -12.09 -9.30
CA ILE A 181 4.75 -12.31 -10.43
C ILE A 181 3.98 -12.75 -11.67
#